data_AF-A0A397C3A4-F1
#
_entry.id   AF-A0A397C3A4-F1
#
_cell.length_a   1.000
_cell.length_b   1.000
_cell.length_c   1.000
_cell.angle_alpha   90.00
_cell.angle_beta   90.00
_cell.angle_gamma   90.00
#
_symmetry.space_group_name_H-M   'P 1'
#
loop_
_entity.id
_entity.type
_entity.pdbx_description
1 polymer ?
#
loop_
_entity_poly.entity_id
_entity_poly.type
_entity_poly.pdbx_seq_one_letter_code
_entity_poly.pdbx_strand_id
1 'polypeptide(L)'
;MHVESNLGYEAQLAPLQSDVQSLKQQLHQAQESLHAKQTQQRQALVHFQAEPLVARVAQAADEADEASEEIAARFTNGEIDVSQFVTEFLPTRKLYHLRTTKVDRFTKP
;
A
#
# COMPACT_ATOMS: atom_id res chain seq x y z
N MET A 1 -12.42 64.25 -21.21
CA MET A 1 -13.24 63.16 -20.63
C MET A 1 -12.66 61.76 -20.82
N HIS A 2 -11.97 61.45 -21.93
CA HIS A 2 -11.41 60.10 -22.14
C HIS A 2 -10.17 59.75 -21.29
N VAL A 3 -9.34 60.74 -20.93
CA VAL A 3 -8.08 60.52 -20.21
C VAL A 3 -8.32 60.13 -18.74
N GLU A 4 -9.28 60.76 -18.05
CA GLU A 4 -9.61 60.46 -16.65
C GLU A 4 -10.25 59.09 -16.48
N SER A 5 -11.10 58.66 -17.42
CA SER A 5 -11.63 57.29 -17.45
C SER A 5 -10.52 56.26 -17.67
N ASN A 6 -9.62 56.47 -18.63
CA ASN A 6 -8.48 55.57 -18.85
C ASN A 6 -7.57 55.46 -17.62
N LEU A 7 -7.27 56.58 -16.97
CA LEU A 7 -6.44 56.60 -15.76
C LEU A 7 -7.12 55.83 -14.59
N GLY A 8 -8.43 55.93 -14.47
CA GLY A 8 -9.22 55.18 -13.50
C GLY A 8 -9.23 53.66 -13.78
N TYR A 9 -9.26 53.25 -15.05
CA TYR A 9 -9.15 51.84 -15.44
C TYR A 9 -7.74 51.29 -15.24
N GLU A 10 -6.68 52.05 -15.51
CA GLU A 10 -5.29 51.66 -15.22
C GLU A 10 -5.06 51.44 -13.72
N ALA A 11 -5.61 52.33 -12.88
CA ALA A 11 -5.54 52.20 -11.42
C ALA A 11 -6.23 50.94 -10.88
N GLN A 12 -7.23 50.40 -11.60
CA GLN A 12 -7.92 49.16 -11.25
C GLN A 12 -7.30 47.92 -11.91
N LEU A 13 -6.69 48.06 -13.08
CA LEU A 13 -6.03 46.97 -13.81
C LEU A 13 -4.77 46.48 -13.11
N ALA A 14 -3.94 47.38 -12.59
CA ALA A 14 -2.71 47.01 -11.89
C ALA A 14 -2.94 46.09 -10.67
N PRO A 15 -3.86 46.38 -9.73
CA PRO A 15 -4.14 45.47 -8.61
C PRO A 15 -4.76 44.15 -9.09
N LEU A 16 -5.68 44.17 -10.05
CA LEU A 16 -6.26 42.93 -10.61
C LEU A 16 -5.19 42.04 -11.26
N GLN A 17 -4.23 42.62 -11.98
CA GLN A 17 -3.11 41.87 -12.56
C GLN A 17 -2.21 41.29 -11.46
N SER A 18 -1.93 42.06 -10.41
CA SER A 18 -1.19 41.59 -9.23
C SER A 18 -1.91 40.42 -8.55
N ASP A 19 -3.23 40.53 -8.37
CA ASP A 19 -4.06 39.49 -7.77
C ASP A 19 -4.06 38.21 -8.62
N VAL A 20 -4.20 38.34 -9.95
CA VAL A 20 -4.12 37.21 -10.87
C VAL A 20 -2.75 36.53 -10.79
N GLN A 21 -1.66 37.29 -10.71
CA GLN A 21 -0.32 36.71 -10.58
C GLN A 21 -0.15 36.00 -9.23
N SER A 22 -0.61 36.62 -8.15
CA SER A 22 -0.61 36.00 -6.81
C SER A 22 -1.41 34.70 -6.78
N LEU A 23 -2.62 34.70 -7.35
CA LEU A 23 -3.47 33.52 -7.44
C LEU A 23 -2.83 32.41 -8.29
N LYS A 24 -2.17 32.75 -9.40
CA LYS A 24 -1.42 31.78 -10.21
C LYS A 24 -0.28 31.15 -9.42
N GLN A 25 0.47 31.95 -8.66
CA GLN A 25 1.56 31.45 -7.84
C GLN A 25 1.05 30.53 -6.72
N GLN A 26 -0.03 30.91 -6.04
CA GLN A 26 -0.67 30.08 -5.02
C GLN A 26 -1.20 28.77 -5.61
N LEU A 27 -1.84 28.82 -6.77
CA LEU A 27 -2.32 27.62 -7.47
C LEU A 27 -1.16 26.68 -7.80
N HIS A 28 -0.06 27.21 -8.32
CA HIS A 28 1.12 26.42 -8.65
C HIS A 28 1.71 25.73 -7.40
N GLN A 29 1.89 26.47 -6.31
CA GLN A 29 2.37 25.91 -5.04
C GLN A 29 1.43 24.83 -4.48
N ALA A 30 0.11 25.07 -4.57
CA ALA A 30 -0.89 24.10 -4.12
C ALA A 30 -0.86 22.82 -4.98
N GLN A 31 -0.66 22.94 -6.29
CA GLN A 31 -0.52 21.81 -7.20
C GLN A 31 0.74 20.99 -6.92
N GLU A 32 1.88 21.65 -6.69
CA GLU A 32 3.13 20.98 -6.30
C GLU A 32 2.98 20.24 -4.97
N SER A 33 2.38 20.90 -3.97
CA SER A 33 2.12 20.29 -2.66
C SER A 33 1.17 19.09 -2.76
N LEU A 34 0.11 19.20 -3.55
CA LEU A 34 -0.83 18.11 -3.80
C LEU A 34 -0.12 16.93 -4.48
N HIS A 35 0.68 17.20 -5.50
CA HIS A 35 1.41 16.17 -6.23
C HIS A 35 2.39 15.42 -5.31
N ALA A 36 3.16 16.16 -4.48
CA ALA A 36 4.07 15.57 -3.50
C ALA A 36 3.32 14.66 -2.51
N LYS A 37 2.20 15.14 -1.95
CA LYS A 37 1.37 14.37 -1.00
C LYS A 37 0.77 13.13 -1.64
N GLN A 38 0.26 13.23 -2.87
CA GLN A 38 -0.29 12.07 -3.60
C GLN A 38 0.79 11.02 -3.91
N THR A 39 2.00 11.46 -4.26
CA THR A 39 3.12 10.53 -4.50
C THR A 39 3.54 9.83 -3.21
N GLN A 40 3.67 10.56 -2.10
CA GLN A 40 3.95 9.98 -0.79
C GLN A 40 2.86 8.98 -0.37
N GLN A 41 1.58 9.33 -0.57
CA GLN A 41 0.45 8.44 -0.27
C GLN A 41 0.52 7.16 -1.10
N ARG A 42 0.74 7.26 -2.42
CA ARG A 42 0.87 6.09 -3.30
C ARG A 42 2.01 5.18 -2.86
N GLN A 43 3.18 5.74 -2.56
CA GLN A 43 4.34 4.98 -2.08
C GLN A 43 4.05 4.27 -0.75
N ALA A 44 3.40 4.96 0.19
CA ALA A 44 3.03 4.36 1.47
C ALA A 44 2.01 3.23 1.28
N LEU A 45 1.02 3.41 0.41
CA LEU A 45 -0.07 2.45 0.23
C LEU A 45 0.26 1.25 -0.65
N VAL A 46 1.31 1.30 -1.48
CA VAL A 46 1.63 0.21 -2.43
C VAL A 46 1.78 -1.15 -1.74
N HIS A 47 2.32 -1.18 -0.53
CA HIS A 47 2.51 -2.41 0.25
C HIS A 47 1.27 -2.88 1.02
N PHE A 48 0.24 -2.02 1.11
CA PHE A 48 -1.02 -2.31 1.80
C PHE A 48 -2.17 -2.55 0.83
N GLN A 49 -1.88 -2.64 -0.47
CA GLN A 49 -2.85 -3.08 -1.45
C GLN A 49 -3.18 -4.56 -1.24
N ALA A 50 -4.41 -4.94 -1.58
CA ALA A 50 -4.91 -6.30 -1.34
C ALA A 50 -4.02 -7.36 -2.00
N GLU A 51 -3.63 -7.16 -3.26
CA GLU A 51 -2.84 -8.12 -4.03
C GLU A 51 -1.45 -8.40 -3.41
N PRO A 52 -0.58 -7.41 -3.11
CA PRO A 52 0.67 -7.65 -2.40
C PRO A 52 0.50 -8.31 -1.03
N LEU A 53 -0.54 -7.95 -0.28
CA LEU A 53 -0.82 -8.57 1.01
C LEU A 53 -1.22 -10.04 0.87
N VAL A 54 -2.07 -10.37 -0.10
CA VAL A 54 -2.48 -11.74 -0.40
C VAL A 54 -1.29 -12.57 -0.87
N ALA A 55 -0.44 -12.03 -1.76
CA ALA A 55 0.77 -12.70 -2.21
C ALA A 55 1.71 -13.04 -1.04
N ARG A 56 1.88 -12.13 -0.08
CA ARG A 56 2.65 -12.39 1.15
C ARG A 56 2.05 -13.49 2.02
N VAL A 57 0.72 -13.56 2.11
CA VAL A 57 0.05 -14.64 2.86
C VAL A 57 0.18 -15.98 2.13
N ALA A 58 0.15 -15.99 0.80
CA ALA A 58 0.38 -17.18 -0.01
C ALA A 58 1.81 -17.71 0.17
N GLN A 59 2.82 -16.86 0.07
CA GLN A 59 4.21 -17.23 0.35
C GLN A 59 4.35 -17.82 1.77
N ALA A 60 3.76 -17.18 2.78
CA ALA A 60 3.79 -17.69 4.14
C ALA A 60 3.01 -19.02 4.31
N ALA A 61 2.07 -19.33 3.42
CA ALA A 61 1.43 -20.64 3.39
C ALA A 61 2.43 -21.68 2.87
N ASP A 62 3.10 -21.41 1.75
CA ASP A 62 4.10 -22.29 1.15
C ASP A 62 5.24 -22.60 2.13
N GLU A 63 5.76 -21.58 2.83
CA GLU A 63 6.78 -21.75 3.88
C GLU A 63 6.30 -22.66 5.04
N ALA A 64 5.01 -22.63 5.37
CA ALA A 64 4.45 -23.53 6.38
C ALA A 64 4.22 -24.95 5.85
N ASP A 65 4.00 -25.11 4.55
CA ASP A 65 3.91 -26.42 3.91
C ASP A 65 5.29 -27.09 3.94
N GLU A 66 6.32 -26.40 3.46
CA GLU A 66 7.72 -26.85 3.46
C GLU A 66 8.19 -27.23 4.88
N ALA A 67 7.94 -26.37 5.87
CA ALA A 67 8.28 -26.67 7.26
C ALA A 67 7.55 -27.93 7.79
N SER A 68 6.30 -28.16 7.36
CA SER A 68 5.57 -29.37 7.74
C SER A 68 6.13 -30.62 7.08
N GLU A 69 6.62 -30.52 5.84
CA GLU A 69 7.31 -31.61 5.14
C GLU A 69 8.64 -31.97 5.82
N GLU A 70 9.42 -30.96 6.26
CA GLU A 70 10.65 -31.20 7.02
C GLU A 70 10.38 -31.94 8.34
N ILE A 71 9.35 -31.54 9.09
CA ILE A 71 8.94 -32.22 10.32
C ILE A 71 8.50 -33.67 10.02
N ALA A 72 7.76 -33.89 8.94
CA ALA A 72 7.35 -35.23 8.51
C ALA A 72 8.55 -36.09 8.13
N ALA A 73 9.53 -35.54 7.40
CA ALA A 73 10.74 -36.25 7.03
C ALA A 73 11.54 -36.70 8.26
N ARG A 74 11.75 -35.80 9.23
CA ARG A 74 12.41 -36.10 10.51
C ARG A 74 11.72 -37.23 11.26
N PHE A 75 10.39 -37.26 11.27
CA PHE A 75 9.62 -38.35 11.88
C PHE A 75 9.80 -39.68 11.13
N THR A 76 9.70 -39.68 9.79
CA THR A 76 9.86 -40.91 8.98
C THR A 76 11.28 -41.47 9.05
N ASN A 77 12.27 -40.62 9.27
CA ASN A 77 13.67 -41.01 9.46
C ASN A 77 13.95 -41.52 10.89
N GLY A 78 12.98 -41.44 11.80
CA GLY A 78 13.14 -41.83 13.20
C GLY A 78 13.96 -40.83 14.03
N GLU A 79 14.14 -39.59 13.56
CA GLU A 79 14.87 -38.53 14.27
C GLU A 79 14.06 -37.92 15.41
N ILE A 80 12.73 -37.98 15.30
CA ILE A 80 11.78 -37.53 16.33
C ILE A 80 10.76 -38.61 16.63
N ASP A 81 10.26 -38.64 17.87
CA ASP A 81 9.20 -39.56 18.26
C ASP A 81 7.80 -39.04 17.90
N VAL A 82 6.79 -39.87 18.15
CA VAL A 82 5.39 -39.53 17.85
C VAL A 82 4.89 -38.32 18.64
N SER A 83 5.35 -38.13 19.88
CA SER A 83 4.92 -37.03 20.74
C SER A 83 5.46 -35.71 20.20
N GLN A 84 6.73 -35.69 19.82
CA GLN A 84 7.38 -34.54 19.22
C GLN A 84 6.78 -34.23 17.84
N PHE A 85 6.58 -35.24 17.00
CA PHE A 85 5.93 -35.06 15.69
C PHE A 85 4.56 -34.41 15.82
N VAL A 86 3.68 -34.92 16.70
CA VAL A 86 2.34 -34.35 16.90
C VAL A 86 2.40 -32.90 17.38
N THR A 87 3.35 -32.59 18.27
CA THR A 87 3.51 -31.26 18.86
C THR A 87 4.04 -30.23 17.84
N GLU A 88 4.91 -30.64 16.91
CA GLU A 88 5.48 -29.75 15.90
C GLU A 88 4.62 -29.68 14.62
N PHE A 89 4.12 -30.81 14.13
CA PHE A 89 3.45 -30.92 12.84
C PHE A 89 2.04 -30.31 12.86
N LEU A 90 1.23 -30.61 13.87
CA LEU A 90 -0.18 -30.16 13.90
C LEU A 90 -0.32 -28.63 13.93
N PRO A 91 0.43 -27.86 14.75
CA PRO A 91 0.37 -26.41 14.69
C PRO A 91 0.81 -25.85 13.34
N THR A 92 1.85 -26.44 12.75
CA THR A 92 2.40 -26.03 11.45
C THR A 92 1.39 -26.25 10.32
N ARG A 93 0.77 -27.43 10.26
CA ARG A 93 -0.32 -27.73 9.31
C ARG A 93 -1.55 -26.86 9.53
N LYS A 94 -1.90 -26.56 10.78
CA LYS A 94 -2.99 -25.61 11.09
C LYS A 94 -2.70 -24.23 10.52
N LEU A 95 -1.45 -23.74 10.61
CA LEU A 95 -1.05 -22.47 10.02
C LEU A 95 -1.14 -22.48 8.50
N TYR A 96 -0.64 -23.53 7.84
CA TYR A 96 -0.79 -23.73 6.41
C TYR A 96 -2.27 -23.59 5.99
N HIS A 97 -3.16 -24.43 6.53
CA HIS A 97 -4.58 -24.42 6.15
C HIS A 97 -5.28 -23.09 6.43
N LEU A 98 -4.95 -22.44 7.56
CA LEU A 98 -5.50 -21.13 7.88
C LEU A 98 -5.07 -20.07 6.86
N ARG A 99 -3.81 -20.09 6.43
CA ARG A 99 -3.27 -19.14 5.44
C ARG A 99 -3.86 -19.42 4.06
N THR A 100 -3.90 -20.67 3.61
CA THR A 100 -4.53 -21.06 2.33
C THR A 100 -6.00 -20.65 2.29
N THR A 101 -6.76 -20.87 3.37
CA THR A 101 -8.17 -20.45 3.46
C THR A 101 -8.33 -18.93 3.35
N LYS A 102 -7.38 -18.16 3.92
CA LYS A 102 -7.37 -16.70 3.79
C LYS A 102 -7.07 -16.29 2.35
N VAL A 103 -6.06 -16.88 1.70
CA VAL A 103 -5.73 -16.62 0.30
C VAL A 103 -6.94 -16.90 -0.59
N ASP A 104 -7.55 -18.08 -0.45
CA ASP A 104 -8.75 -18.46 -1.19
C ASP A 104 -9.89 -17.44 -1.05
N ARG A 105 -10.14 -16.96 0.17
CA ARG A 105 -11.18 -15.95 0.44
C ARG A 105 -10.94 -14.64 -0.30
N PHE A 106 -9.69 -14.24 -0.49
CA PHE A 106 -9.32 -12.96 -1.11
C PHE A 106 -8.92 -13.08 -2.59
N THR A 107 -8.90 -14.29 -3.14
CA THR A 107 -8.56 -14.56 -4.56
C THR A 107 -9.73 -15.12 -5.35
N LYS A 108 -10.67 -15.81 -4.71
CA LYS A 108 -11.87 -16.33 -5.38
C LYS A 108 -12.87 -15.19 -5.65
N PRO A 109 -13.48 -15.16 -6.85
CA PRO A 109 -14.44 -14.12 -7.25
C PRO A 109 -15.75 -14.16 -6.46
#